data_AF-A0A433D742-F1
#
_entry.id   AF-A0A433D742-F1
#
_cell.length_a   1.000
_cell.length_b   1.000
_cell.length_c   1.000
_cell.angle_alpha   90.00
_cell.angle_beta   90.00
_cell.angle_gamma   90.00
#
_symmetry.space_group_name_H-M   'P 1'
#
loop_
_entity.id
_entity.type
_entity.pdbx_description
1 polymer ?
#
loop_
_entity_poly.entity_id
_entity_poly.type
_entity_poly.pdbx_seq_one_letter_code
_entity_poly.pdbx_strand_id
1 'polypeptide(L)' 'MKYKSQVLTIRKIPYDFIDVATDETANMYMKRKNLGVTTELPPIFVDGEYKGLFAQFEEAVEFD' A
#
# COMPACT_ATOMS: atom_id res chain seq x y z
N MET A 1 8.13 -3.90 13.49
CA MET A 1 6.84 -3.18 13.43
C MET A 1 5.87 -4.06 12.65
N LYS A 2 4.94 -4.76 13.32
CA LYS A 2 4.32 -6.02 12.84
C LYS A 2 2.79 -5.97 12.66
N TYR A 3 2.18 -4.79 12.52
CA TYR A 3 0.72 -4.63 12.69
C TYR A 3 -0.05 -4.14 11.46
N LYS A 4 0.60 -3.62 10.42
CA LYS A 4 -0.06 -2.97 9.26
C LYS A 4 -0.67 -3.93 8.22
N SER A 5 -1.05 -5.16 8.55
CA SER A 5 -1.72 -6.04 7.57
C SER A 5 -2.79 -6.97 8.17
N GLN A 6 -3.12 -6.77 9.45
CA GLN A 6 -4.08 -7.63 10.13
C GLN A 6 -5.46 -7.56 9.48
N VAL A 7 -5.93 -6.37 9.07
CA VAL A 7 -7.25 -6.21 8.45
C VAL A 7 -7.37 -7.02 7.14
N LEU A 8 -6.40 -6.89 6.24
CA LEU A 8 -6.39 -7.63 4.96
C LEU A 8 -6.35 -9.14 5.21
N THR A 9 -5.53 -9.58 6.16
CA THR A 9 -5.40 -11.00 6.54
C THR A 9 -6.70 -11.54 7.15
N ILE A 10 -7.28 -10.83 8.12
CA ILE A 10 -8.53 -11.22 8.81
C ILE A 10 -9.68 -11.30 7.81
N ARG A 11 -9.79 -10.32 6.90
CA ARG A 11 -10.80 -10.29 5.85
C ARG A 11 -10.51 -11.23 4.68
N LYS A 12 -9.39 -11.99 4.73
CA LYS A 12 -8.95 -12.93 3.69
C LYS A 12 -8.83 -12.28 2.31
N ILE A 13 -8.43 -11.01 2.28
CA ILE A 13 -8.15 -10.28 1.04
C ILE A 13 -6.74 -10.69 0.60
N PRO A 14 -6.55 -11.32 -0.57
CA PRO A 14 -5.23 -11.64 -1.09
C PRO A 14 -4.42 -10.35 -1.33
N TYR A 15 -3.17 -10.33 -0.87
CA TYR A 15 -2.27 -9.20 -1.10
C TYR A 15 -0.82 -9.66 -1.16
N ASP A 16 0.00 -8.89 -1.89
CA ASP A 16 1.45 -9.02 -1.90
C ASP A 16 2.07 -7.83 -1.17
N PHE A 17 3.05 -8.10 -0.31
CA PHE A 17 3.86 -7.05 0.31
C PHE A 17 5.16 -6.89 -0.48
N ILE A 18 5.31 -5.75 -1.13
CA ILE A 18 6.46 -5.45 -1.99
C ILE A 18 7.40 -4.48 -1.25
N ASP A 19 8.63 -4.92 -0.98
CA ASP A 19 9.66 -4.09 -0.35
C ASP A 19 10.40 -3.23 -1.40
N VAL A 20 9.98 -1.97 -1.51
CA VAL A 20 10.56 -0.98 -2.42
C VAL A 20 11.96 -0.51 -2.02
N ALA A 21 12.44 -0.81 -0.81
CA ALA A 21 13.80 -0.45 -0.40
C ALA A 21 14.85 -1.38 -1.04
N THR A 22 14.48 -2.65 -1.26
CA THR A 22 15.37 -3.67 -1.84
C THR A 22 15.06 -3.99 -3.30
N ASP A 23 13.88 -3.63 -3.80
CA ASP A 23 13.49 -3.80 -5.20
C ASP A 23 13.43 -2.45 -5.93
N GLU A 24 14.48 -2.18 -6.70
CA GLU A 24 14.60 -0.94 -7.48
C GLU A 24 13.51 -0.83 -8.57
N THR A 25 13.08 -1.96 -9.15
CA THR A 25 12.03 -1.98 -10.17
C THR A 25 10.69 -1.60 -9.55
N ALA A 26 10.37 -2.16 -8.38
CA ALA A 26 9.17 -1.80 -7.63
C ALA A 26 9.19 -0.34 -7.17
N ASN A 27 10.34 0.16 -6.74
CA ASN A 27 10.51 1.57 -6.35
C ASN A 27 10.24 2.52 -7.53
N MET A 28 10.81 2.23 -8.70
CA MET A 28 10.56 2.99 -9.93
C MET A 28 9.10 2.93 -10.35
N TYR A 29 8.49 1.74 -10.29
CA TYR A 29 7.07 1.56 -10.58
C TYR A 29 6.20 2.43 -9.68
N MET A 30 6.42 2.35 -8.36
CA MET A 30 5.70 3.11 -7.34
C MET A 30 5.81 4.62 -7.60
N LYS A 31 7.03 5.14 -7.80
CA LYS A 31 7.27 6.57 -8.05
C LYS A 31 6.55 7.05 -9.31
N ARG A 32 6.54 6.25 -10.38
CA ARG A 32 5.83 6.59 -11.63
C ARG A 32 4.31 6.57 -11.43
N LYS A 33 3.77 5.57 -10.73
CA LYS A 33 2.33 5.34 -10.61
C LYS A 33 1.64 6.17 -9.52
N ASN A 34 2.36 6.57 -8.47
CA ASN A 34 1.77 7.50 -7.51
C ASN A 34 1.78 8.96 -8.00
N LEU A 35 2.34 9.24 -9.20
CA LEU A 35 2.36 10.55 -9.84
C LEU A 35 3.02 11.67 -8.99
N GLY A 36 3.88 11.30 -8.03
CA GLY A 36 4.46 12.25 -7.08
C GLY A 36 3.47 12.75 -6.02
N VAL A 37 2.30 12.13 -5.89
CA VAL A 37 1.27 12.51 -4.91
C VAL A 37 1.80 12.43 -3.49
N THR A 38 2.70 11.49 -3.19
CA THR A 38 3.28 11.36 -1.85
C THR A 38 4.55 10.51 -1.86
N THR A 39 5.49 10.78 -0.94
CA THR A 39 6.62 9.87 -0.65
C THR A 39 6.35 8.98 0.56
N GLU A 40 5.15 9.08 1.14
CA GLU A 40 4.77 8.33 2.33
C GLU A 40 4.50 6.86 1.99
N LEU A 41 4.92 5.99 2.90
CA LEU A 41 4.78 4.54 2.77
C LEU A 41 3.92 3.97 3.92
N PRO A 42 3.22 2.85 3.70
CA PRO A 42 3.10 2.11 2.44
C PRO A 42 1.91 2.62 1.59
N PRO A 43 2.09 2.86 0.28
CA PRO A 43 0.98 3.05 -0.66
C PRO A 43 0.30 1.72 -0.97
N ILE A 44 -1.00 1.77 -1.25
CA ILE A 44 -1.80 0.64 -1.73
C ILE A 44 -2.01 0.78 -3.23
N PHE A 45 -1.78 -0.31 -3.95
CA PHE A 45 -2.12 -0.47 -5.34
C PHE A 45 -3.12 -1.61 -5.51
N VAL A 46 -4.13 -1.41 -6.35
CA VAL A 46 -5.11 -2.45 -6.73
C VAL A 46 -5.14 -2.50 -8.25
N ASP A 47 -4.94 -3.69 -8.81
CA ASP A 47 -4.82 -3.92 -10.27
C ASP A 47 -3.79 -2.99 -10.95
N GLY A 48 -2.70 -2.70 -10.23
CA GLY A 48 -1.62 -1.82 -10.70
C GLY A 48 -1.90 -0.32 -10.59
N GLU A 49 -3.08 0.09 -10.13
CA GLU A 49 -3.44 1.50 -9.97
C GLU A 49 -3.33 1.97 -8.52
N TYR A 50 -2.81 3.19 -8.33
CA TYR A 50 -2.68 3.78 -7.00
C TYR A 50 -4.05 4.06 -6.38
N LYS A 51 -4.28 3.59 -5.15
CA LYS A 51 -5.55 3.77 -4.44
C LYS A 51 -5.47 4.67 -3.21
N GLY A 52 -4.27 4.92 -2.69
CA GLY A 52 -4.07 5.73 -1.51
C GLY A 52 -2.97 5.18 -0.61
N LEU A 53 -2.85 5.75 0.58
CA LEU A 53 -1.94 5.29 1.61
C LEU A 53 -2.62 4.26 2.51
N PHE A 54 -1.83 3.35 3.07
CA PHE A 54 -2.34 2.37 4.03
C PHE A 54 -2.99 3.02 5.26
N ALA A 55 -2.49 4.19 5.69
CA ALA A 55 -3.11 4.93 6.79
C ALA A 55 -4.54 5.41 6.47
N GLN A 56 -4.79 5.83 5.21
CA GLN A 56 -6.14 6.21 4.76
C GLN A 56 -7.08 4.99 4.71
N PHE A 57 -6.53 3.82 4.40
CA PHE A 57 -7.27 2.56 4.46
C PHE A 57 -7.61 2.18 5.91
N GLU A 58 -6.68 2.31 6.85
CA GLU A 58 -6.94 2.06 8.28
C GLU A 58 -8.04 2.99 8.80
N GLU A 59 -7.96 4.28 8.48
CA GLU A 59 -9.00 5.26 8.81
C GLU A 59 -10.35 4.86 8.20
N ALA A 60 -10.40 4.54 6.90
CA ALA A 60 -11.63 4.11 6.24
C ALA A 60 -12.24 2.84 6.85
N VAL A 61 -11.44 1.93 7.41
CA VAL A 61 -11.93 0.72 8.08
C VAL A 61 -12.48 0.99 9.48
N GLU A 62 -11.96 2.00 10.17
CA GLU A 62 -12.39 2.36 11.54
C GLU A 62 -13.69 3.18 11.56
N PHE A 63 -13.95 3.98 10.51
CA PHE A 63 -15.05 4.94 10.46
C PHE A 63 -16.20 4.56 9.48
N ASP A 64 -16.18 3.33 8.93
CA ASP A 64 -17.23 2.72 8.09
C ASP A 64 -17.77 1.44 8.74
#